data_AF-A0A1H9UY15-F1
#
_entry.id   AF-A0A1H9UY15-F1
#
_cell.length_a   1.000
_cell.length_b   1.000
_cell.length_c   1.000
_cell.angle_alpha   90.00
_cell.angle_beta   90.00
_cell.angle_gamma   90.00
#
_symmetry.space_group_name_H-M   'P 1'
#
loop_
_entity.id
_entity.type
_entity.pdbx_description
1 polymer ?
#
loop_
_entity_poly.entity_id
_entity_poly.type
_entity_poly.pdbx_seq_one_letter_code
_entity_poly.pdbx_strand_id
1 'polypeptide(L)'
;MARLSTTDQLADLRRTYTGENLSQAVPAVRDGGALLPDATTEAQQQLEAKVLVAGCTAASMLQLMPPASIVRPAHAFRTVEPGETLRLHLTDRALGPLLFELLPRTEGGFGMGVAGLEHRQYRRSAELTTGDAGVVLAGVDEQAWDLGMRYVRWMHEHRGVEYTEGGGNDDKIAESATGSALLRRVHLWHDASWLRALPMGGAWFVE
;
A
#
# COMPACT_ATOMS: atom_id res chain seq x y z
N MET A 1 -18.54 4.46 -36.71
CA MET A 1 -18.58 4.09 -35.27
C MET A 1 -18.57 5.37 -34.46
N ALA A 2 -19.64 5.69 -33.74
CA ALA A 2 -19.69 6.86 -32.87
C ALA A 2 -18.68 6.66 -31.73
N ARG A 3 -17.82 7.66 -31.48
CA ARG A 3 -16.94 7.64 -30.31
C ARG A 3 -17.82 7.75 -29.06
N LEU A 4 -17.81 6.70 -28.23
CA LEU A 4 -18.42 6.75 -26.90
C LEU A 4 -17.80 7.92 -26.13
N SER A 5 -18.61 8.66 -25.37
CA SER A 5 -18.08 9.70 -24.50
C SER A 5 -17.15 9.08 -23.45
N THR A 6 -16.19 9.84 -22.92
CA THR A 6 -15.26 9.35 -21.89
C THR A 6 -16.02 8.78 -20.68
N THR A 7 -17.15 9.39 -20.31
CA THR A 7 -18.05 8.90 -19.26
C THR A 7 -18.62 7.52 -19.60
N ASP A 8 -19.05 7.28 -20.84
CA ASP A 8 -19.59 5.99 -21.24
C ASP A 8 -18.51 4.91 -21.27
N GLN A 9 -17.30 5.26 -21.69
CA GLN A 9 -16.14 4.35 -21.68
C GLN A 9 -15.75 3.97 -20.23
N LEU A 10 -15.73 4.94 -19.32
CA LEU A 10 -15.43 4.71 -17.91
C LEU A 10 -16.54 3.92 -17.20
N ALA A 11 -17.81 4.18 -17.52
CA ALA A 11 -18.94 3.43 -16.98
C ALA A 11 -18.92 1.97 -17.46
N ASP A 12 -18.56 1.73 -18.72
CA ASP A 12 -18.42 0.38 -19.27
C ASP A 12 -17.22 -0.37 -18.67
N LEU A 13 -16.10 0.33 -18.44
CA LEU A 13 -14.95 -0.22 -17.73
C LEU A 13 -15.33 -0.62 -16.29
N ARG A 14 -15.98 0.28 -15.55
CA ARG A 14 -16.45 0.03 -14.19
C ARG A 14 -17.37 -1.19 -14.14
N ARG A 15 -18.39 -1.24 -15.01
CA ARG A 15 -19.30 -2.39 -15.13
C ARG A 15 -18.56 -3.70 -15.34
N THR A 16 -17.56 -3.70 -16.23
CA THR A 16 -16.76 -4.89 -16.53
C THR A 16 -16.01 -5.39 -15.29
N TYR A 17 -15.49 -4.48 -14.47
CA TYR A 17 -14.72 -4.80 -13.27
C TYR A 17 -15.55 -5.09 -12.02
N THR A 18 -16.73 -4.49 -11.88
CA THR A 18 -17.55 -4.57 -10.66
C THR A 18 -18.80 -5.44 -10.80
N GLY A 19 -19.27 -5.69 -12.03
CA GLY A 19 -20.54 -6.35 -12.30
C GLY A 19 -21.77 -5.44 -12.12
N GLU A 20 -21.60 -4.16 -11.83
CA GLU A 20 -22.69 -3.18 -11.72
C GLU A 20 -23.39 -2.95 -13.07
N ASN A 21 -24.66 -2.58 -13.06
CA ASN A 21 -25.36 -2.19 -14.29
C ASN A 21 -25.10 -0.71 -14.66
N LEU A 22 -25.37 -0.33 -15.92
CA LEU A 22 -25.08 1.03 -16.40
C LEU A 22 -25.83 2.13 -15.63
N SER A 23 -27.03 1.84 -15.12
CA SER A 23 -27.80 2.76 -14.27
C SER A 23 -27.15 3.04 -12.91
N GLN A 24 -26.25 2.18 -12.45
CA GLN A 24 -25.42 2.39 -11.24
C GLN A 24 -24.07 3.00 -11.60
N ALA A 25 -23.44 2.53 -12.69
CA ALA A 25 -22.10 2.95 -13.09
C ALA A 25 -22.04 4.39 -13.64
N VAL A 26 -23.03 4.83 -14.43
CA VAL A 26 -22.99 6.17 -15.07
C VAL A 26 -23.09 7.32 -14.05
N PRO A 27 -24.02 7.30 -13.06
CA PRO A 27 -24.03 8.31 -11.99
C PRO A 27 -22.75 8.28 -11.17
N ALA A 28 -22.25 7.11 -10.79
CA ALA A 28 -21.00 6.98 -10.04
C ALA A 28 -19.80 7.61 -10.77
N VAL A 29 -19.70 7.45 -12.09
CA VAL A 29 -18.67 8.09 -12.91
C VAL A 29 -18.88 9.59 -13.06
N ARG A 30 -20.14 10.04 -13.23
CA ARG A 30 -20.48 11.47 -13.43
C ARG A 30 -20.34 12.31 -12.17
N ASP A 31 -20.72 11.75 -11.04
CA ASP A 31 -20.73 12.44 -9.75
C ASP A 31 -19.34 12.45 -9.09
N GLY A 32 -18.31 12.00 -9.82
CA GLY A 32 -16.94 11.89 -9.31
C GLY A 32 -16.77 10.76 -8.28
N GLY A 33 -17.74 9.86 -8.18
CA GLY A 33 -17.64 8.65 -7.36
C GLY A 33 -16.45 7.81 -7.80
N ALA A 34 -15.75 7.22 -6.83
CA ALA A 34 -14.56 6.42 -7.04
C ALA A 34 -14.80 5.43 -8.20
N LEU A 35 -14.06 5.62 -9.28
CA LEU A 35 -14.26 4.93 -10.57
C LEU A 35 -14.24 3.40 -10.45
N LEU A 36 -13.66 2.88 -9.38
CA LEU A 36 -13.57 1.46 -9.05
C LEU A 36 -13.69 1.32 -7.51
N PRO A 37 -14.18 0.19 -6.97
CA PRO A 37 -14.53 0.09 -5.56
C PRO A 37 -13.28 0.22 -4.67
N ASP A 38 -13.34 1.20 -3.79
CA ASP A 38 -12.33 1.41 -2.75
C ASP A 38 -12.68 0.56 -1.53
N ALA A 39 -11.77 0.53 -0.57
CA ALA A 39 -12.10 0.00 0.74
C ALA A 39 -13.39 0.65 1.28
N THR A 40 -14.29 -0.17 1.81
CA THR A 40 -15.65 0.25 2.20
C THR A 40 -15.68 1.07 3.49
N THR A 41 -14.62 1.01 4.31
CA THR A 41 -14.52 1.71 5.59
C THR A 41 -13.36 2.70 5.58
N GLU A 42 -13.52 3.84 6.28
CA GLU A 42 -12.45 4.83 6.44
C GLU A 42 -11.21 4.22 7.12
N ALA A 43 -11.41 3.33 8.09
CA ALA A 43 -10.31 2.63 8.78
C ALA A 43 -9.46 1.80 7.80
N GLN A 44 -10.10 1.03 6.92
CA GLN A 44 -9.41 0.24 5.90
C GLN A 44 -8.74 1.15 4.86
N GLN A 45 -9.39 2.26 4.45
CA GLN A 45 -8.77 3.24 3.56
C GLN A 45 -7.51 3.87 4.17
N GLN A 46 -7.56 4.22 5.46
CA GLN A 46 -6.42 4.78 6.19
C GLN A 46 -5.26 3.78 6.28
N LEU A 47 -5.54 2.52 6.64
CA LEU A 47 -4.50 1.49 6.70
C LEU A 47 -3.87 1.26 5.32
N GLU A 48 -4.68 1.10 4.27
CA GLU A 48 -4.18 0.91 2.90
C GLU A 48 -3.37 2.10 2.40
N ALA A 49 -3.78 3.33 2.70
CA ALA A 49 -3.01 4.52 2.36
C ALA A 49 -1.65 4.56 3.09
N LYS A 50 -1.61 4.22 4.38
CA LYS A 50 -0.35 4.11 5.14
C LYS A 50 0.55 3.00 4.58
N VAL A 51 -0.01 1.86 4.17
CA VAL A 51 0.70 0.77 3.51
C VAL A 51 1.29 1.20 2.17
N LEU A 52 0.55 1.98 1.37
CA LEU A 52 1.08 2.54 0.12
C LEU A 52 2.29 3.44 0.38
N VAL A 53 2.18 4.37 1.33
CA VAL A 53 3.28 5.28 1.70
C VAL A 53 4.50 4.47 2.16
N ALA A 54 4.32 3.51 3.07
CA ALA A 54 5.39 2.63 3.51
C ALA A 54 6.03 1.85 2.35
N GLY A 55 5.22 1.36 1.40
CA GLY A 55 5.70 0.70 0.19
C GLY A 55 6.54 1.61 -0.72
N CYS A 56 6.13 2.88 -0.88
CA CYS A 56 6.90 3.87 -1.63
C CYS A 56 8.22 4.23 -0.95
N THR A 57 8.23 4.37 0.37
CA THR A 57 9.47 4.61 1.14
C THR A 57 10.40 3.39 1.07
N ALA A 58 9.86 2.18 1.26
CA ALA A 58 10.61 0.93 1.14
C ALA A 58 11.22 0.74 -0.26
N ALA A 59 10.50 1.12 -1.32
CA ALA A 59 10.99 1.09 -2.69
C ALA A 59 12.27 1.92 -2.89
N SER A 60 12.42 3.04 -2.15
CA SER A 60 13.63 3.86 -2.20
C SER A 60 14.86 3.09 -1.69
N MET A 61 14.71 2.26 -0.66
CA MET A 61 15.79 1.38 -0.19
C MET A 61 16.07 0.25 -1.18
N LEU A 62 15.03 -0.35 -1.75
CA LEU A 62 15.17 -1.42 -2.75
C LEU A 62 15.86 -0.93 -4.02
N GLN A 63 15.71 0.35 -4.39
CA GLN A 63 16.37 0.96 -5.54
C GLN A 63 17.90 0.95 -5.42
N LEU A 64 18.43 0.84 -4.20
CA LEU A 64 19.88 0.75 -3.94
C LEU A 64 20.42 -0.68 -4.10
N MET A 65 19.56 -1.66 -4.42
CA MET A 65 19.91 -3.07 -4.48
C MET A 65 19.75 -3.62 -5.91
N PRO A 66 20.72 -4.39 -6.44
CA PRO A 66 20.51 -5.11 -7.70
C PRO A 66 19.29 -6.03 -7.63
N PRO A 67 18.49 -6.16 -8.71
CA PRO A 67 18.74 -5.69 -10.07
C PRO A 67 18.15 -4.30 -10.40
N ALA A 68 17.83 -3.48 -9.39
CA ALA A 68 17.22 -2.19 -9.62
C ALA A 68 18.10 -1.28 -10.49
N SER A 69 17.50 -0.56 -11.42
CA SER A 69 18.15 0.40 -12.31
C SER A 69 17.15 1.45 -12.80
N ILE A 70 17.61 2.41 -13.60
CA ILE A 70 16.73 3.42 -14.21
C ILE A 70 15.65 2.78 -15.10
N VAL A 71 15.99 1.68 -15.80
CA VAL A 71 15.06 0.98 -16.69
C VAL A 71 14.30 -0.16 -16.01
N ARG A 72 14.60 -0.40 -14.72
CA ARG A 72 13.99 -1.45 -13.91
C ARG A 72 13.91 -0.96 -12.46
N PRO A 73 12.98 -0.06 -12.14
CA PRO A 73 12.82 0.43 -10.79
C PRO A 73 12.41 -0.70 -9.85
N ALA A 74 12.75 -0.51 -8.59
CA ALA A 74 12.28 -1.38 -7.53
C ALA A 74 10.94 -0.89 -7.00
N HIS A 75 10.08 -1.85 -6.64
CA HIS A 75 8.84 -1.60 -5.93
C HIS A 75 8.68 -2.62 -4.81
N ALA A 76 7.98 -2.27 -3.73
CA ALA A 76 7.73 -3.20 -2.63
C ALA A 76 6.71 -4.30 -2.99
N PHE A 77 5.68 -3.94 -3.78
CA PHE A 77 4.59 -4.84 -4.13
C PHE A 77 4.80 -5.40 -5.54
N ARG A 78 4.78 -6.72 -5.71
CA ARG A 78 4.72 -7.34 -7.03
C ARG A 78 3.30 -7.28 -7.59
N THR A 79 2.33 -7.56 -6.73
CA THR A 79 0.90 -7.61 -7.08
C THR A 79 0.08 -7.33 -5.83
N VAL A 80 -1.09 -6.74 -6.03
CA VAL A 80 -2.09 -6.53 -4.99
C VAL A 80 -3.38 -7.20 -5.45
N GLU A 81 -3.88 -8.15 -4.66
CA GLU A 81 -5.17 -8.78 -4.86
C GLU A 81 -6.22 -7.98 -4.06
N PRO A 82 -7.12 -7.25 -4.74
CA PRO A 82 -8.15 -6.48 -4.07
C PRO A 82 -9.22 -7.42 -3.49
N GLY A 83 -9.72 -7.08 -2.30
CA GLY A 83 -10.78 -7.77 -1.58
C GLY A 83 -11.30 -6.90 -0.44
N GLU A 84 -12.08 -7.49 0.48
CA GLU A 84 -12.40 -6.85 1.76
C GLU A 84 -11.11 -6.64 2.56
N THR A 85 -10.35 -7.72 2.76
CA THR A 85 -8.96 -7.67 3.23
C THR A 85 -8.02 -7.76 2.03
N LEU A 86 -7.13 -6.79 1.92
CA LEU A 86 -6.22 -6.68 0.79
C LEU A 86 -5.06 -7.67 0.92
N ARG A 87 -4.76 -8.42 -0.16
CA ARG A 87 -3.64 -9.35 -0.19
C ARG A 87 -2.46 -8.75 -0.97
N LEU A 88 -1.34 -8.64 -0.27
CA LEU A 88 -0.09 -8.04 -0.75
C LEU A 88 0.88 -9.16 -1.12
N HIS A 89 1.29 -9.20 -2.39
CA HIS A 89 2.38 -10.03 -2.84
C HIS A 89 3.62 -9.16 -2.97
N LEU A 90 4.65 -9.45 -2.18
CA LEU A 90 5.86 -8.65 -2.15
C LEU A 90 6.81 -9.03 -3.29
N THR A 91 7.61 -8.07 -3.74
CA THR A 91 8.80 -8.38 -4.55
C THR A 91 9.89 -8.99 -3.67
N ASP A 92 10.86 -9.63 -4.31
CA ASP A 92 12.00 -10.21 -3.60
C ASP A 92 12.73 -9.11 -2.79
N ARG A 93 13.08 -9.44 -1.54
CA ARG A 93 13.77 -8.55 -0.57
C ARG A 93 12.94 -7.36 -0.04
N ALA A 94 11.71 -7.16 -0.49
CA ALA A 94 10.87 -6.05 0.00
C ALA A 94 10.41 -6.19 1.44
N LEU A 95 10.32 -7.41 1.98
CA LEU A 95 9.75 -7.65 3.31
C LEU A 95 10.47 -6.87 4.42
N GLY A 96 11.80 -6.93 4.48
CA GLY A 96 12.58 -6.21 5.51
C GLY A 96 12.35 -4.69 5.48
N PRO A 97 12.61 -4.02 4.35
CA PRO A 97 12.33 -2.59 4.18
C PRO A 97 10.87 -2.22 4.47
N LEU A 98 9.91 -3.02 4.01
CA LEU A 98 8.49 -2.76 4.25
C LEU A 98 8.14 -2.87 5.74
N LEU A 99 8.63 -3.91 6.44
CA LEU A 99 8.41 -4.05 7.88
C LEU A 99 9.07 -2.91 8.66
N PHE A 100 10.25 -2.46 8.24
CA PHE A 100 10.90 -1.31 8.86
C PHE A 100 10.07 -0.03 8.73
N GLU A 101 9.36 0.18 7.62
CA GLU A 101 8.48 1.33 7.44
C GLU A 101 7.10 1.16 8.12
N LEU A 102 6.61 -0.07 8.28
CA LEU A 102 5.28 -0.34 8.85
C LEU A 102 5.26 -0.51 10.38
N LEU A 103 6.25 -1.20 10.94
CA LEU A 103 6.19 -1.60 12.34
C LEU A 103 6.25 -0.39 13.29
N PRO A 104 5.34 -0.33 14.28
CA PRO A 104 5.23 0.79 15.18
C PRO A 104 6.44 0.86 16.08
N ARG A 105 7.04 2.05 16.13
CA ARG A 105 8.18 2.35 16.98
C ARG A 105 8.22 3.83 17.32
N THR A 106 9.02 4.17 18.32
CA THR A 106 9.43 5.56 18.56
C THR A 106 10.92 5.67 18.20
N GLU A 107 11.29 6.62 17.34
CA GLU A 107 12.70 6.93 17.01
C GLU A 107 12.99 8.40 17.39
N GLY A 108 13.98 8.63 18.26
CA GLY A 108 14.37 9.99 18.64
C GLY A 108 13.25 10.85 19.25
N GLY A 109 12.26 10.21 19.89
CA GLY A 109 11.08 10.87 20.46
C GLY A 109 9.90 11.04 19.51
N PHE A 110 9.99 10.59 18.25
CA PHE A 110 8.92 10.67 17.26
C PHE A 110 8.34 9.29 16.93
N GLY A 111 7.02 9.21 16.82
CA GLY A 111 6.32 7.99 16.40
C GLY A 111 6.56 7.69 14.92
N MET A 112 7.03 6.48 14.61
CA MET A 112 7.33 6.00 13.26
C MET A 112 6.59 4.69 12.98
N GLY A 113 6.22 4.47 11.72
CA GLY A 113 5.37 3.35 11.33
C GLY A 113 3.90 3.56 11.70
N VAL A 114 3.10 2.51 11.59
CA VAL A 114 1.65 2.59 11.76
C VAL A 114 1.28 2.33 13.21
N ALA A 115 0.77 3.35 13.90
CA ALA A 115 0.32 3.20 15.29
C ALA A 115 -0.75 2.11 15.43
N GLY A 116 -0.60 1.26 16.45
CA GLY A 116 -1.55 0.17 16.74
C GLY A 116 -1.52 -0.98 15.73
N LEU A 117 -0.50 -1.06 14.88
CA LEU A 117 -0.35 -2.17 13.94
C LEU A 117 0.08 -3.43 14.68
N GLU A 118 -0.77 -4.44 14.62
CA GLU A 118 -0.54 -5.76 15.19
C GLU A 118 -0.20 -6.76 14.09
N HIS A 119 0.57 -7.78 14.45
CA HIS A 119 0.95 -8.87 13.55
C HIS A 119 0.35 -10.18 14.04
N ARG A 120 -0.18 -10.96 13.09
CA ARG A 120 -0.57 -12.34 13.32
C ARG A 120 0.05 -13.26 12.27
N GLN A 121 0.84 -14.23 12.73
CA GLN A 121 1.48 -15.20 11.87
C GLN A 121 0.55 -16.37 11.52
N TYR A 122 0.53 -16.76 10.24
CA TYR A 122 -0.08 -17.98 9.75
C TYR A 122 0.95 -18.84 9.01
N ARG A 123 0.57 -20.06 8.62
CA ARG A 123 1.48 -21.02 7.97
C ARG A 123 2.13 -20.50 6.68
N ARG A 124 1.42 -19.67 5.89
CA ARG A 124 1.86 -19.20 4.56
C ARG A 124 1.61 -17.71 4.34
N SER A 125 1.33 -16.98 5.41
CA SER A 125 1.02 -15.56 5.34
C SER A 125 1.20 -14.92 6.70
N ALA A 126 1.42 -13.61 6.69
CA ALA A 126 1.36 -12.77 7.87
C ALA A 126 0.22 -11.78 7.67
N GLU A 127 -0.62 -11.59 8.68
CA GLU A 127 -1.66 -10.58 8.68
C GLU A 127 -1.21 -9.40 9.54
N LEU A 128 -1.47 -8.19 9.05
CA LEU A 128 -1.19 -6.94 9.74
C LEU A 128 -2.51 -6.20 9.93
N THR A 129 -2.85 -5.85 11.16
CA THR A 129 -4.16 -5.28 11.51
C THR A 129 -4.03 -4.02 12.36
N THR A 130 -4.98 -3.09 12.20
CA THR A 130 -5.18 -1.94 13.09
C THR A 130 -6.66 -1.87 13.46
N GLY A 131 -7.03 -2.45 14.60
CA GLY A 131 -8.44 -2.58 14.99
C GLY A 131 -9.24 -3.35 13.93
N ASP A 132 -10.19 -2.68 13.28
CA ASP A 132 -11.12 -3.27 12.30
C ASP A 132 -10.58 -3.28 10.85
N ALA A 133 -9.34 -2.85 10.63
CA ALA A 133 -8.70 -2.83 9.32
C ALA A 133 -7.56 -3.84 9.25
N GLY A 134 -7.33 -4.44 8.07
CA GLY A 134 -6.29 -5.43 7.89
C GLY A 134 -5.76 -5.57 6.47
N VAL A 135 -4.52 -6.05 6.36
CA VAL A 135 -3.88 -6.49 5.12
C VAL A 135 -3.14 -7.79 5.34
N VAL A 136 -3.01 -8.60 4.30
CA VAL A 136 -2.33 -9.90 4.36
C VAL A 136 -1.10 -9.88 3.47
N LEU A 137 0.07 -10.14 4.06
CA LEU A 137 1.30 -10.43 3.32
C LEU A 137 1.29 -11.88 2.86
N ALA A 138 0.96 -12.10 1.59
CA ALA A 138 0.83 -13.43 1.00
C ALA A 138 2.21 -14.07 0.76
N GLY A 139 2.35 -15.35 1.12
CA GLY A 139 3.59 -16.11 0.97
C GLY A 139 4.65 -15.82 2.04
N VAL A 140 4.33 -14.99 3.05
CA VAL A 140 5.22 -14.70 4.18
C VAL A 140 4.94 -15.70 5.30
N ASP A 141 5.72 -16.78 5.34
CA ASP A 141 5.74 -17.70 6.47
C ASP A 141 6.62 -17.17 7.63
N GLU A 142 6.70 -17.93 8.71
CA GLU A 142 7.46 -17.57 9.91
C GLU A 142 8.96 -17.37 9.62
N GLN A 143 9.54 -18.19 8.74
CA GLN A 143 10.95 -18.06 8.37
C GLN A 143 11.20 -16.78 7.55
N ALA A 144 10.32 -16.46 6.61
CA ALA A 144 10.39 -15.21 5.86
C ALA A 144 10.22 -14.00 6.79
N TRP A 145 9.27 -14.07 7.72
CA TRP A 145 9.06 -13.03 8.74
C TRP A 145 10.31 -12.79 9.58
N ASP A 146 10.92 -13.85 10.11
CA ASP A 146 12.16 -13.78 10.89
C ASP A 146 13.31 -13.14 10.10
N LEU A 147 13.43 -13.47 8.82
CA LEU A 147 14.42 -12.86 7.92
C LEU A 147 14.15 -11.36 7.74
N GLY A 148 12.89 -10.96 7.55
CA GLY A 148 12.48 -9.56 7.51
C GLY A 148 12.84 -8.82 8.80
N MET A 149 12.56 -9.42 9.96
CA MET A 149 12.89 -8.84 11.26
C MET A 149 14.41 -8.71 11.51
N ARG A 150 15.25 -9.56 10.91
CA ARG A 150 16.71 -9.36 10.94
C ARG A 150 17.13 -8.08 10.24
N TYR A 151 16.49 -7.75 9.10
CA TYR A 151 16.72 -6.47 8.42
C TYR A 151 16.30 -5.29 9.30
N VAL A 152 15.13 -5.37 9.94
CA VAL A 152 14.62 -4.31 10.83
C VAL A 152 15.61 -4.05 11.97
N ARG A 153 16.06 -5.09 12.66
CA ARG A 153 17.07 -4.97 13.73
C ARG A 153 18.38 -4.37 13.22
N TRP A 154 18.88 -4.85 12.08
CA TRP A 154 20.08 -4.30 11.47
C TRP A 154 19.94 -2.81 11.12
N MET A 155 18.77 -2.37 10.61
CA MET A 155 18.53 -0.97 10.31
C MET A 155 18.54 -0.08 11.55
N HIS A 156 17.96 -0.54 12.67
CA HIS A 156 18.02 0.20 13.93
C HIS A 156 19.46 0.35 14.42
N GLU A 157 20.24 -0.74 14.41
CA GLU A 157 21.66 -0.73 14.76
C GLU A 157 22.46 0.21 13.83
N HIS A 158 22.20 0.14 12.52
CA HIS A 158 22.92 0.92 11.52
C HIS A 158 22.64 2.43 11.60
N ARG A 159 21.39 2.82 11.91
CA ARG A 159 21.01 4.23 12.07
C ARG A 159 21.58 4.84 13.35
N GLY A 160 21.80 4.03 14.39
CA GLY A 160 22.34 4.49 15.67
C GLY A 160 21.44 5.49 16.41
N VAL A 161 20.14 5.51 16.09
CA VAL A 161 19.12 6.34 16.75
C VAL A 161 18.46 5.50 17.84
N GLU A 162 18.27 6.08 19.02
CA GLU A 162 17.52 5.43 20.10
C GLU A 162 16.11 5.09 19.63
N TYR A 163 15.72 3.82 19.80
CA TYR A 163 14.40 3.34 19.43
C TYR A 163 13.76 2.52 20.55
N THR A 164 12.44 2.56 20.60
CA THR A 164 11.62 1.67 21.41
C THR A 164 10.53 1.03 20.56
N GLU A 165 10.26 -0.25 20.79
CA GLU A 165 9.16 -0.96 20.12
C GLU A 165 7.81 -0.40 20.61
N GLY A 166 6.85 -0.32 19.69
CA GLY A 166 5.53 0.25 19.97
C GLY A 166 5.46 1.78 19.80
N GLY A 167 4.28 2.33 20.05
CA GLY A 167 3.96 3.70 19.62
C GLY A 167 3.56 3.72 18.16
N GLY A 168 4.29 4.49 17.35
CA GLY A 168 4.00 4.72 15.93
C GLY A 168 3.29 6.03 15.65
N ASN A 169 3.01 6.29 14.37
CA ASN A 169 2.33 7.50 13.94
C ASN A 169 0.82 7.23 13.73
N ASP A 170 0.00 7.95 14.51
CA ASP A 170 -1.46 7.92 14.46
C ASP A 170 -2.07 8.99 13.52
N ASP A 171 -1.24 9.88 12.95
CA ASP A 171 -1.65 10.86 11.94
C ASP A 171 -2.46 10.21 10.83
N LYS A 172 -3.55 10.87 10.45
CA LYS A 172 -4.37 10.45 9.32
C LYS A 172 -3.68 10.84 8.02
N ILE A 173 -3.74 9.94 7.05
CA ILE A 173 -3.38 10.28 5.66
C ILE A 173 -4.57 11.05 5.07
N ALA A 174 -4.30 12.27 4.61
CA ALA A 174 -5.27 13.04 3.84
C ALA A 174 -5.61 12.29 2.54
N GLU A 175 -6.87 12.41 2.09
CA GLU A 175 -7.34 11.70 0.89
C GLU A 175 -7.07 10.19 0.94
N SER A 176 -7.29 9.55 2.09
CA SER A 176 -7.01 8.12 2.27
C SER A 176 -7.76 7.20 1.31
N ALA A 177 -8.97 7.61 0.88
CA ALA A 177 -9.71 6.91 -0.17
C ALA A 177 -8.88 6.82 -1.47
N THR A 178 -8.26 7.93 -1.88
CA THR A 178 -7.37 7.97 -3.04
C THR A 178 -6.13 7.11 -2.85
N GLY A 179 -5.49 7.15 -1.67
CA GLY A 179 -4.34 6.28 -1.36
C GLY A 179 -4.68 4.80 -1.40
N SER A 180 -5.83 4.41 -0.85
CA SER A 180 -6.39 3.06 -0.91
C SER A 180 -6.71 2.65 -2.35
N ALA A 181 -7.35 3.54 -3.09
CA ALA A 181 -7.65 3.35 -4.50
C ALA A 181 -6.38 3.11 -5.31
N LEU A 182 -5.32 3.83 -4.96
CA LEU A 182 -4.01 3.66 -5.54
C LEU A 182 -3.47 2.26 -5.16
N LEU A 183 -3.30 1.93 -3.88
CA LEU A 183 -2.74 0.62 -3.49
C LEU A 183 -3.43 -0.58 -4.18
N ARG A 184 -4.76 -0.56 -4.26
CA ARG A 184 -5.58 -1.60 -4.92
C ARG A 184 -5.28 -1.79 -6.41
N ARG A 185 -4.64 -0.81 -7.05
CA ARG A 185 -4.38 -0.74 -8.49
C ARG A 185 -2.90 -0.58 -8.81
N VAL A 186 -2.03 -0.93 -7.87
CA VAL A 186 -0.58 -0.78 -8.00
C VAL A 186 -0.02 -1.31 -9.33
N HIS A 187 -0.61 -2.38 -9.85
CA HIS A 187 -0.24 -2.98 -11.14
C HIS A 187 -0.39 -2.03 -12.34
N LEU A 188 -1.25 -1.01 -12.28
CA LEU A 188 -1.47 -0.07 -13.38
C LEU A 188 -0.32 0.95 -13.56
N TRP A 189 0.51 1.16 -12.54
CA TRP A 189 1.66 2.08 -12.62
C TRP A 189 2.99 1.44 -12.26
N HIS A 190 3.03 0.17 -11.86
CA HIS A 190 4.30 -0.54 -11.72
C HIS A 190 5.03 -0.73 -13.06
N ASP A 191 4.30 -0.78 -14.17
CA ASP A 191 4.89 -0.80 -15.52
C ASP A 191 5.40 0.57 -15.96
N ALA A 192 5.05 1.65 -15.25
CA ALA A 192 5.55 2.99 -15.48
C ALA A 192 6.72 3.25 -14.52
N SER A 193 7.93 3.01 -15.03
CA SER A 193 9.13 2.83 -14.24
C SER A 193 9.62 4.01 -13.39
N TRP A 194 8.91 5.13 -13.43
CA TRP A 194 9.24 6.37 -12.74
C TRP A 194 8.16 6.79 -11.75
N LEU A 195 6.98 6.12 -11.74
CA LEU A 195 5.81 6.57 -10.98
C LEU A 195 5.95 6.34 -9.46
N ARG A 196 5.97 7.43 -8.67
CA ARG A 196 5.85 7.48 -7.20
C ARG A 196 4.52 8.09 -6.81
N ALA A 197 3.87 7.53 -5.79
CA ALA A 197 2.65 8.10 -5.21
C ALA A 197 2.94 8.70 -3.83
N LEU A 198 2.69 10.00 -3.67
CA LEU A 198 2.97 10.71 -2.42
C LEU A 198 1.76 11.55 -2.00
N PRO A 199 1.33 11.49 -0.73
CA PRO A 199 0.35 12.44 -0.21
C PRO A 199 1.01 13.80 0.00
N MET A 200 0.40 14.88 -0.49
CA MET A 200 0.86 16.26 -0.33
C MET A 200 -0.32 17.18 0.01
N GLY A 201 -0.46 17.53 1.29
CA GLY A 201 -1.60 18.33 1.75
C GLY A 201 -2.91 17.59 1.53
N GLY A 202 -3.85 18.20 0.79
CA GLY A 202 -5.15 17.62 0.44
C GLY A 202 -5.19 16.88 -0.90
N ALA A 203 -4.06 16.38 -1.40
CA ALA A 203 -4.00 15.69 -2.71
C ALA A 203 -2.96 14.56 -2.72
N TRP A 204 -3.05 13.68 -3.73
CA TRP A 204 -2.02 12.70 -4.07
C TRP A 204 -1.32 13.10 -5.36
N PHE A 205 0.00 13.10 -5.32
CA PHE A 205 0.84 13.28 -6.50
C PHE A 205 1.31 11.92 -6.99
N VAL A 206 1.15 11.66 -8.29
CA VAL A 206 1.67 10.46 -8.97
C VAL A 206 2.65 10.96 -10.03
N GLU A 207 3.95 10.85 -9.77
CA GLU A 207 5.05 11.37 -10.62
C GLU A 207 5.97 10.31 -11.16
#